data_AF-A0A973Y166-F1
#
_entry.id   AF-A0A973Y166-F1
#
_cell.length_a   1.000
_cell.length_b   1.000
_cell.length_c   1.000
_cell.angle_alpha   90.00
_cell.angle_beta   90.00
_cell.angle_gamma   90.00
#
_symmetry.space_group_name_H-M   'P 1'
#
loop_
_entity.id
_entity.type
_entity.pdbx_description
1 polymer ?
#
loop_
_entity_poly.entity_id
_entity_poly.type
_entity_poly.pdbx_seq_one_letter_code
_entity_poly.pdbx_strand_id
1 'polypeptide(L)'
;DGQVLGSPTRVVGIPKAGRTMRLIQAGAGVTDTTLSSLKPTTNLNTIEQGTVGQDWLTVGNNSATYGKTRSVIKWPTTTIPTTATVLESRVFLWSTMTTRDVATSKAQYNLHGLTRDFTETQATWNNANSTTAWTT
;
A
#
# COMPACT_ATOMS: atom_id res chain seq x y z
N ASP A 1 26.80 -30.23 -32.67
CA ASP A 1 25.82 -29.38 -33.36
C ASP A 1 25.43 -28.25 -32.42
N GLY A 2 26.04 -27.07 -32.62
CA GLY A 2 26.06 -25.97 -31.64
C GLY A 2 25.12 -24.84 -32.04
N GLN A 3 23.81 -25.02 -31.85
CA GLN A 3 22.86 -23.97 -32.15
C GLN A 3 22.83 -22.90 -31.05
N VAL A 4 23.09 -21.67 -31.47
CA VAL A 4 22.92 -20.46 -30.65
C VAL A 4 21.45 -20.02 -30.76
N LEU A 5 20.72 -20.14 -29.66
CA LEU A 5 19.38 -19.56 -29.53
C LEU A 5 19.51 -18.08 -29.17
N GLY A 6 19.06 -17.20 -30.06
CA GLY A 6 19.04 -15.75 -29.83
C GLY A 6 18.11 -15.39 -28.68
N SER A 7 18.62 -14.63 -27.70
CA SER A 7 17.81 -14.10 -26.59
C SER A 7 16.67 -13.20 -27.10
N PRO A 8 15.52 -13.16 -26.40
CA PRO A 8 14.39 -12.32 -26.80
C PRO A 8 14.77 -10.84 -26.74
N THR A 9 14.56 -10.13 -27.84
CA THR A 9 14.62 -8.67 -27.89
C THR A 9 13.49 -8.08 -27.03
N ARG A 10 13.84 -7.29 -26.02
CA ARG A 10 12.89 -6.46 -25.27
C ARG A 10 12.81 -5.09 -25.93
N VAL A 11 11.67 -4.77 -26.53
CA VAL A 11 11.38 -3.41 -26.99
C VAL A 11 11.06 -2.57 -25.77
N VAL A 12 11.84 -1.51 -25.53
CA VAL A 12 11.59 -0.55 -24.45
C VAL A 12 11.05 0.72 -25.07
N GLY A 13 9.81 1.08 -24.72
CA GLY A 13 9.22 2.35 -25.16
C GLY A 13 9.87 3.51 -24.41
N ILE A 14 10.62 4.35 -25.12
CA ILE A 14 11.11 5.61 -24.58
C ILE A 14 9.91 6.58 -24.55
N PRO A 15 9.68 7.34 -23.47
CA PRO A 15 8.62 8.33 -23.44
C PRO A 15 8.71 9.28 -24.63
N LYS A 16 7.56 9.64 -25.23
CA LYS A 16 7.49 10.68 -26.25
C LYS A 16 8.18 11.95 -25.73
N ALA A 17 8.91 12.67 -26.58
CA ALA A 17 9.60 13.89 -26.20
C ALA A 17 8.71 14.83 -25.36
N GLY A 18 9.24 15.33 -24.24
CA GLY A 18 8.50 16.13 -23.27
C GLY A 18 7.67 15.35 -22.25
N ARG A 19 7.72 14.01 -22.25
CA ARG A 19 7.10 13.15 -21.24
C ARG A 19 8.18 12.40 -20.48
N THR A 20 7.93 12.14 -19.20
CA THR A 20 8.76 11.27 -18.38
C THR A 20 7.86 10.29 -17.64
N MET A 21 8.38 9.10 -17.38
CA MET A 21 7.75 8.12 -16.50
C MET A 21 8.55 8.06 -15.22
N ARG A 22 7.87 8.17 -14.08
CA ARG A 22 8.49 8.00 -12.76
C ARG A 22 7.89 6.80 -12.07
N LEU A 23 8.74 5.85 -11.70
CA LEU A 23 8.36 4.79 -10.79
C LEU A 23 8.61 5.28 -9.36
N ILE A 24 7.54 5.30 -8.55
CA ILE A 24 7.62 5.57 -7.11
C ILE A 24 7.38 4.25 -6.42
N GLN A 25 8.42 3.75 -5.73
CA GLN A 25 8.34 2.52 -4.96
C GLN A 25 8.15 2.87 -3.49
N ALA A 26 7.55 1.95 -2.73
CA ALA A 26 7.69 1.98 -1.28
C ALA A 26 9.19 1.94 -0.93
N GLY A 27 9.59 2.68 0.09
CA GLY A 27 11.00 2.77 0.51
C GLY A 27 11.58 1.42 0.97
N ALA A 28 12.77 1.45 1.57
CA ALA A 28 13.29 0.25 2.22
C ALA A 28 12.42 -0.10 3.44
N GLY A 29 11.66 -1.20 3.34
CA GLY A 29 10.75 -1.65 4.40
C GLY A 29 9.31 -1.15 4.24
N VAL A 30 8.43 -1.64 5.12
CA VAL A 30 7.03 -1.18 5.20
C VAL A 30 6.99 -0.03 6.20
N THR A 31 6.83 1.19 5.69
CA THR A 31 6.70 2.40 6.52
C THR A 31 5.26 2.77 6.81
N ASP A 32 4.34 2.34 5.95
CA ASP A 32 2.90 2.55 6.06
C ASP A 32 2.30 1.81 7.27
N THR A 33 1.04 2.11 7.60
CA THR A 33 0.40 1.59 8.82
C THR A 33 -0.97 0.98 8.58
N THR A 34 -1.38 0.11 9.50
CA THR A 34 -2.70 -0.51 9.52
C THR A 34 -3.59 0.15 10.56
N LEU A 35 -4.85 0.37 10.22
CA LEU A 35 -5.91 0.80 11.12
C LEU A 35 -6.79 -0.39 11.50
N SER A 36 -7.21 -0.48 12.75
CA SER A 36 -7.99 -1.60 13.29
C SER A 36 -9.20 -1.11 14.07
N SER A 37 -10.38 -1.67 13.77
CA SER A 37 -11.60 -1.31 14.49
C SER A 37 -11.62 -1.80 15.95
N LEU A 38 -10.88 -2.87 16.26
CA LEU A 38 -10.77 -3.39 17.64
C LEU A 38 -9.61 -2.79 18.44
N LYS A 39 -8.68 -2.11 17.77
CA LYS A 39 -7.59 -1.34 18.42
C LYS A 39 -7.66 0.13 17.97
N PRO A 40 -8.76 0.85 18.27
CA PRO A 40 -9.08 2.09 17.56
C PRO A 40 -8.18 3.28 17.91
N THR A 41 -7.47 3.20 19.03
CA THR A 41 -6.54 4.22 19.53
C THR A 41 -5.08 3.76 19.49
N THR A 42 -4.82 2.58 18.93
CA THR A 42 -3.47 2.01 18.84
C THR A 42 -2.96 2.15 17.41
N ASN A 43 -1.74 2.66 17.26
CA ASN A 43 -1.04 2.63 15.98
C ASN A 43 -0.54 1.21 15.72
N LEU A 44 -0.71 0.71 14.49
CA LEU A 44 -0.30 -0.63 14.09
C LEU A 44 0.67 -0.57 12.91
N ASN A 45 1.84 0.04 13.14
CA ASN A 45 2.98 -0.11 12.24
C ASN A 45 3.47 -1.56 12.20
N THR A 46 3.27 -2.29 13.29
CA THR A 46 3.49 -3.73 13.35
C THR A 46 2.19 -4.46 13.65
N ILE A 47 2.02 -5.60 13.02
CA ILE A 47 0.95 -6.56 13.30
C ILE A 47 1.59 -7.77 13.98
N GLU A 48 1.00 -8.22 15.07
CA GLU A 48 1.54 -9.35 15.82
C GLU A 48 1.17 -10.65 15.11
N GLN A 49 2.18 -11.47 14.84
CA GLN A 49 2.03 -12.86 14.49
C GLN A 49 2.57 -13.70 15.64
N GLY A 50 1.67 -14.20 16.50
CA GLY A 50 2.07 -14.81 17.77
C GLY A 50 2.62 -13.74 18.71
N THR A 51 3.90 -13.86 19.11
CA THR A 51 4.59 -12.89 19.98
C THR A 51 5.52 -11.95 19.21
N VAL A 52 5.57 -12.04 17.88
CA VAL A 52 6.49 -11.27 17.03
C VAL A 52 5.72 -10.18 16.28
N GLY A 53 6.17 -8.94 16.41
CA GLY A 53 5.68 -7.84 15.57
C GLY A 53 6.27 -7.94 14.17
N GLN A 54 5.38 -8.00 13.17
CA GLN A 54 5.73 -8.03 11.76
C GLN A 54 5.42 -6.68 11.12
N ASP A 55 6.33 -6.18 10.28
CA ASP A 55 6.12 -4.96 9.47
C ASP A 55 5.21 -5.27 8.27
N TRP A 56 3.98 -5.71 8.52
CA TRP A 56 3.02 -6.12 7.51
C TRP A 56 1.82 -5.19 7.45
N LEU A 57 1.38 -4.91 6.23
CA LEU A 57 0.10 -4.26 5.97
C LEU A 57 -1.01 -5.31 5.88
N THR A 58 -2.14 -5.03 6.54
CA THR A 58 -3.30 -5.90 6.47
C THR A 58 -4.59 -5.13 6.17
N VAL A 59 -5.41 -5.76 5.33
CA VAL A 59 -6.76 -5.34 4.97
C VAL A 59 -7.68 -6.54 5.12
N GLY A 60 -8.84 -6.34 5.72
CA GLY A 60 -9.76 -7.44 5.98
C GLY A 60 -10.85 -7.08 6.98
N ASN A 61 -11.69 -8.07 7.27
CA ASN A 61 -12.87 -7.88 8.12
C ASN A 61 -13.20 -9.10 8.99
N ASN A 62 -12.33 -10.11 9.05
CA ASN A 62 -12.55 -11.38 9.73
C ASN A 62 -11.53 -11.69 10.84
N SER A 63 -10.79 -10.70 11.33
CA SER A 63 -9.83 -10.90 12.42
C SER A 63 -10.52 -10.83 13.79
N ALA A 64 -10.37 -11.85 14.64
CA ALA A 64 -10.82 -11.78 16.03
C ALA A 64 -10.00 -10.78 16.87
N THR A 65 -8.72 -10.59 16.54
CA THR A 65 -7.80 -9.70 17.27
C THR A 65 -7.89 -8.25 16.81
N TYR A 66 -8.11 -8.02 15.51
CA TYR A 66 -8.07 -6.69 14.90
C TYR A 66 -9.41 -6.23 14.27
N GLY A 67 -10.41 -7.10 14.23
CA GLY A 67 -11.71 -6.80 13.64
C GLY A 67 -11.59 -6.44 12.16
N LYS A 68 -12.04 -5.23 11.81
CA LYS A 68 -11.88 -4.66 10.48
C LYS A 68 -10.53 -3.95 10.41
N THR A 69 -9.71 -4.37 9.45
CA THR A 69 -8.41 -3.77 9.18
C THR A 69 -8.40 -3.01 7.86
N ARG A 70 -7.73 -1.87 7.84
CA ARG A 70 -7.52 -1.03 6.66
C ARG A 70 -6.06 -0.59 6.64
N SER A 71 -5.33 -0.85 5.58
CA SER A 71 -4.02 -0.24 5.38
C SER A 71 -4.19 1.16 4.81
N VAL A 72 -3.48 2.13 5.38
CA VAL A 72 -3.34 3.47 4.81
C VAL A 72 -1.94 3.61 4.26
N ILE A 73 -1.82 3.99 2.99
CA ILE A 73 -0.59 3.95 2.23
C ILE A 73 -0.30 5.35 1.67
N LYS A 74 0.96 5.79 1.77
CA LYS A 74 1.43 7.06 1.24
C LYS A 74 2.63 6.84 0.31
N TRP A 75 2.64 7.54 -0.82
CA TRP A 75 3.76 7.51 -1.75
C TRP A 75 4.54 8.83 -1.68
N PRO A 76 5.89 8.79 -1.61
CA PRO A 76 6.70 10.01 -1.63
C PRO A 76 6.68 10.65 -3.02
N THR A 77 5.87 11.69 -3.18
CA THR A 77 5.70 12.42 -4.45
C THR A 77 6.65 13.62 -4.61
N THR A 78 7.55 13.86 -3.65
CA THR A 78 8.49 15.01 -3.65
C THR A 78 9.41 15.05 -4.87
N THR A 79 9.57 13.93 -5.57
CA THR A 79 10.36 13.84 -6.81
C THR A 79 9.59 14.23 -8.08
N ILE A 80 8.27 14.45 -7.98
CA ILE A 80 7.44 14.93 -9.09
C ILE A 80 7.52 16.46 -9.11
N PRO A 81 7.93 17.09 -10.22
CA PRO A 81 7.94 18.54 -10.33
C PRO A 81 6.53 19.11 -10.11
N THR A 82 6.41 20.19 -9.34
CA THR A 82 5.12 20.84 -9.04
C THR A 82 4.45 21.44 -10.28
N THR A 83 5.22 21.72 -11.34
CA THR A 83 4.73 22.20 -12.63
C THR A 83 4.35 21.09 -13.61
N ALA A 84 4.54 19.82 -13.24
CA ALA A 84 4.23 18.70 -14.13
C ALA A 84 2.72 18.47 -14.23
N THR A 85 2.24 18.23 -15.45
CA THR A 85 0.88 17.72 -15.69
C THR A 85 0.88 16.19 -15.63
N VAL A 86 0.11 15.62 -14.71
CA VAL A 86 -0.06 14.16 -14.62
C VAL A 86 -1.01 13.71 -15.73
N LEU A 87 -0.48 12.99 -16.72
CA LEU A 87 -1.26 12.44 -17.83
C LEU A 87 -1.87 11.08 -17.50
N GLU A 88 -1.17 10.30 -16.68
CA GLU A 88 -1.55 8.94 -16.31
C GLU A 88 -0.94 8.59 -14.95
N SER A 89 -1.70 7.87 -14.12
CA SER A 89 -1.21 7.26 -12.89
C SER A 89 -1.68 5.81 -12.80
N ARG A 90 -0.79 4.92 -12.35
CA ARG A 90 -1.10 3.52 -12.11
C ARG A 90 -0.54 3.12 -10.75
N VAL A 91 -1.37 2.45 -9.96
CA VAL A 91 -0.98 1.88 -8.66
C VAL A 91 -0.93 0.37 -8.79
N PHE A 92 0.16 -0.21 -8.33
CA PHE A 92 0.34 -1.65 -8.25
C PHE A 92 0.52 -2.03 -6.79
N LEU A 93 -0.39 -2.87 -6.29
CA LEU A 93 -0.31 -3.47 -4.97
C LEU A 93 -0.29 -4.99 -5.14
N TRP A 94 0.46 -5.66 -4.28
CA TRP A 94 0.58 -7.11 -4.27
C TRP A 94 0.28 -7.62 -2.87
N SER A 95 -0.38 -8.77 -2.78
CA SER A 95 -0.69 -9.45 -1.52
C SER A 95 -0.04 -10.83 -1.54
N THR A 96 0.59 -11.20 -0.43
CA THR A 96 1.24 -12.50 -0.25
C THR A 96 0.35 -13.54 0.40
N MET A 97 -0.63 -13.09 1.18
CA MET A 97 -1.43 -13.94 2.06
C MET A 97 -2.88 -13.47 2.03
N THR A 98 -3.80 -14.42 1.98
CA THR A 98 -5.23 -14.13 2.04
C THR A 98 -5.94 -15.25 2.81
N THR A 99 -6.41 -14.91 4.00
CA THR A 99 -7.22 -15.80 4.83
C THR A 99 -8.69 -15.57 4.53
N ARG A 100 -9.45 -16.66 4.40
CA ARG A 100 -10.87 -16.65 4.04
C ARG A 100 -11.63 -17.60 4.94
N ASP A 101 -12.83 -17.20 5.35
CA ASP A 101 -13.71 -18.03 6.17
C ASP A 101 -14.28 -19.21 5.36
N VAL A 102 -14.36 -19.05 4.03
CA VAL A 102 -14.79 -20.08 3.07
C VAL A 102 -13.72 -20.21 1.99
N ALA A 103 -13.17 -21.41 1.79
CA ALA A 103 -12.05 -21.64 0.87
C ALA A 103 -12.34 -21.24 -0.59
N THR A 104 -13.61 -21.29 -1.00
CA THR A 104 -14.06 -20.97 -2.36
C THR A 104 -14.39 -19.49 -2.56
N SER A 105 -14.43 -18.67 -1.50
CA SER A 105 -14.74 -17.25 -1.62
C SER A 105 -13.56 -16.48 -2.24
N LYS A 106 -13.88 -15.36 -2.89
CA LYS A 106 -12.87 -14.41 -3.41
C LYS A 106 -12.77 -13.24 -2.44
N ALA A 107 -11.55 -12.76 -2.21
CA ALA A 107 -11.35 -11.49 -1.53
C ALA A 107 -11.68 -10.33 -2.48
N GLN A 108 -12.47 -9.37 -2.00
CA GLN A 108 -12.74 -8.13 -2.69
C GLN A 108 -12.04 -7.00 -1.93
N TYR A 109 -11.24 -6.22 -2.64
CA TYR A 109 -10.49 -5.10 -2.08
C TYR A 109 -11.06 -3.80 -2.63
N ASN A 110 -11.30 -2.85 -1.73
CA ASN A 110 -11.70 -1.50 -2.10
C ASN A 110 -10.53 -0.56 -1.84
N LEU A 111 -10.18 0.23 -2.86
CA LEU A 111 -9.17 1.28 -2.76
C LEU A 111 -9.87 2.63 -2.79
N HIS A 112 -9.52 3.48 -1.83
CA HIS A 112 -10.08 4.81 -1.69
C HIS A 112 -8.95 5.82 -1.58
N GLY A 113 -9.09 6.96 -2.28
CA GLY A 113 -8.19 8.09 -2.08
C GLY A 113 -8.44 8.72 -0.72
N LEU A 114 -7.37 8.99 0.03
CA LEU A 114 -7.47 9.76 1.26
C LEU A 114 -7.64 11.25 0.93
N THR A 115 -8.53 11.92 1.67
CA THR A 115 -8.78 13.36 1.55
C THR A 115 -7.79 14.20 2.36
N ARG A 116 -6.82 13.55 3.00
CA ARG A 116 -5.89 14.15 3.96
C ARG A 116 -4.60 13.36 4.06
N ASP A 117 -3.60 14.03 4.60
CA ASP A 117 -2.36 13.40 5.02
C ASP A 117 -2.52 12.68 6.37
N PHE A 118 -1.60 11.75 6.65
CA PHE A 118 -1.50 11.03 7.91
C PHE A 118 -0.03 10.87 8.31
N THR A 119 0.21 10.67 9.61
CA THR A 119 1.55 10.37 10.14
C THR A 119 1.62 8.89 10.45
N GLU A 120 2.49 8.15 9.77
CA GLU A 120 2.55 6.69 9.81
C GLU A 120 2.66 6.15 11.24
N THR A 121 3.52 6.72 12.08
CA THR A 121 3.77 6.30 13.47
C THR A 121 2.70 6.72 14.48
N GLN A 122 1.70 7.49 14.05
CA GLN A 122 0.69 8.07 14.94
C GLN A 122 -0.75 7.80 14.48
N ALA A 123 -0.95 7.38 13.23
CA ALA A 123 -2.27 7.12 12.71
C ALA A 123 -2.90 5.92 13.44
N THR A 124 -4.19 6.04 13.73
CA THR A 124 -5.03 5.05 14.41
C THR A 124 -6.37 4.99 13.68
N TRP A 125 -7.25 4.08 14.08
CA TRP A 125 -8.59 4.03 13.49
C TRP A 125 -9.36 5.34 13.65
N ASN A 126 -9.16 6.04 14.78
CA ASN A 126 -9.88 7.28 15.08
C ASN A 126 -9.19 8.50 14.48
N ASN A 127 -7.86 8.53 14.42
CA ASN A 127 -7.10 9.72 14.07
C ASN A 127 -6.05 9.47 12.97
N ALA A 128 -5.87 10.44 12.08
CA ALA A 128 -4.82 10.43 11.05
C ALA A 128 -3.42 10.77 11.62
N ASN A 129 -3.37 11.43 12.77
CA ASN A 129 -2.15 11.68 13.55
C ASN A 129 -2.52 11.77 15.04
N SER A 130 -1.62 12.23 15.91
CA SER A 130 -1.89 12.28 17.36
C SER A 130 -3.07 13.17 17.78
N THR A 131 -3.50 14.13 16.96
CA THR A 131 -4.53 15.13 17.34
C THR A 131 -5.67 15.27 16.34
N THR A 132 -5.56 14.73 15.13
CA THR A 132 -6.48 15.00 14.02
C THR A 132 -7.33 13.78 13.69
N ALA A 133 -8.63 13.81 14.04
CA ALA A 133 -9.59 12.75 13.75
C ALA A 133 -9.93 12.65 12.26
N TRP A 134 -10.10 11.43 11.70
CA TRP A 134 -10.55 11.21 10.31
C TRP A 134 -11.85 11.96 10.00
N THR A 135 -11.96 12.52 8.80
CA THR A 135 -13.22 13.08 8.28
C THR A 135 -13.64 12.26 7.08
N THR A 136 -14.95 12.15 6.93
CA THR A 136 -15.61 11.64 5.73
C THR A 136 -15.45 12.60 4.57
#